data_AF-A0A9Q3YNW0-F1
#
_entry.id   AF-A0A9Q3YNW0-F1
#
_cell.length_a   1.000
_cell.length_b   1.000
_cell.length_c   1.000
_cell.angle_alpha   90.00
_cell.angle_beta   90.00
_cell.angle_gamma   90.00
#
_symmetry.space_group_name_H-M   'P 1'
#
loop_
_entity.id
_entity.type
_entity.pdbx_description
1 polymer ?
#
loop_
_entity_poly.entity_id
_entity_poly.type
_entity_poly.pdbx_seq_one_letter_code
_entity_poly.pdbx_strand_id
1 'polypeptide(L)' 'MNVRTLFLKIQDLSEQASIESGTSYEEYIRIFTLYFERSFKRKSAEALKIAGEFGYDASMRK' A
#
# COMPACT_ATOMS: atom_id res chain seq x y z
N MET A 1 4.79 -16.20 -1.73
CA MET A 1 3.59 -15.80 -0.95
C MET A 1 2.38 -16.00 -1.85
N ASN A 2 1.29 -16.61 -1.38
CA ASN A 2 0.09 -16.75 -2.21
C ASN A 2 -0.69 -15.42 -2.24
N VAL A 3 -1.64 -15.29 -3.17
CA VAL A 3 -2.41 -14.06 -3.40
C VAL A 3 -3.19 -13.62 -2.15
N ARG A 4 -3.75 -14.57 -1.38
CA ARG A 4 -4.51 -14.26 -0.16
C ARG A 4 -3.62 -13.64 0.92
N THR A 5 -2.46 -14.23 1.19
CA THR A 5 -1.51 -13.68 2.18
C THR A 5 -0.95 -12.33 1.71
N LEU A 6 -0.77 -12.16 0.40
CA LEU A 6 -0.36 -10.87 -0.18
C LEU A 6 -1.43 -9.80 0.03
N PHE A 7 -2.70 -10.13 -0.23
CA PHE A 7 -3.83 -9.24 0.00
C PHE A 7 -3.94 -8.82 1.46
N LEU A 8 -3.94 -9.78 2.40
CA LEU A 8 -4.02 -9.50 3.83
C LEU A 8 -2.88 -8.59 4.28
N LYS A 9 -1.64 -8.86 3.83
CA LYS A 9 -0.51 -8.00 4.16
C LYS A 9 -0.68 -6.57 3.64
N ILE A 10 -1.20 -6.37 2.43
CA ILE A 10 -1.40 -5.03 1.86
C ILE A 10 -2.56 -4.32 2.58
N GLN A 11 -3.62 -5.06 2.92
CA GLN A 11 -4.74 -4.57 3.71
C GLN A 11 -4.28 -4.06 5.08
N ASP A 12 -3.44 -4.83 5.79
CA ASP A 12 -2.90 -4.42 7.10
C ASP A 12 -2.12 -3.10 7.00
N LEU A 13 -1.33 -2.91 5.92
CA LEU A 13 -0.60 -1.66 5.69
C LEU A 13 -1.53 -0.48 5.39
N SER A 14 -2.62 -0.73 4.67
CA SER A 14 -3.65 0.27 4.38
C SER A 14 -4.40 0.68 5.64
N GLU A 15 -4.78 -0.28 6.49
CA GLU A 15 -5.44 0.00 7.76
C GLU A 15 -4.55 0.82 8.68
N GLN A 16 -3.26 0.47 8.80
CA GLN A 16 -2.31 1.25 9.58
C GLN A 16 -2.16 2.68 9.03
N ALA A 17 -2.04 2.83 7.70
CA ALA A 17 -1.97 4.16 7.08
C ALA A 17 -3.24 4.98 7.31
N SER A 18 -4.42 4.35 7.30
CA SER A 18 -5.69 5.02 7.57
C SER A 18 -5.73 5.57 8.99
N ILE A 19 -5.32 4.76 9.98
CA ILE A 19 -5.26 5.19 11.39
C ILE A 19 -4.30 6.39 11.55
N GLU A 20 -3.10 6.31 10.97
CA GLU A 20 -2.07 7.35 11.14
C GLU A 20 -2.39 8.65 10.39
N SER A 21 -3.11 8.55 9.26
CA SER A 21 -3.51 9.71 8.45
C SER A 21 -4.62 10.57 9.05
N GLY A 22 -5.31 10.06 10.08
CA GLY A 22 -6.50 10.68 10.65
C GLY A 22 -7.60 10.84 9.60
N THR A 23 -7.93 12.10 9.27
CA THR A 23 -8.98 12.43 8.28
C THR A 23 -8.42 12.90 6.94
N SER A 24 -7.10 12.85 6.72
CA SER A 24 -6.46 13.35 5.50
C SER A 24 -6.21 12.23 4.49
N TYR A 25 -6.91 12.27 3.36
CA TYR A 25 -6.70 11.30 2.28
C TYR A 25 -5.31 11.42 1.63
N GLU A 26 -4.79 12.63 1.47
CA GLU A 26 -3.44 12.84 0.91
C GLU A 26 -2.38 12.23 1.83
N GLU A 27 -2.56 12.38 3.14
CA GLU A 27 -1.65 11.79 4.13
C GLU A 27 -1.77 10.27 4.17
N TYR A 28 -2.98 9.72 4.02
CA TYR A 28 -3.20 8.29 3.84
C TYR A 28 -2.38 7.75 2.67
N ILE A 29 -2.49 8.35 1.48
CA ILE A 29 -1.77 7.91 0.29
C ILE A 29 -0.25 7.99 0.50
N ARG A 30 0.22 9.07 1.14
CA ARG A 30 1.65 9.26 1.46
C ARG A 30 2.17 8.15 2.38
N ILE A 31 1.48 7.87 3.49
CA ILE A 31 1.88 6.86 4.47
C ILE A 31 1.76 5.45 3.88
N PHE A 32 0.65 5.15 3.22
CA PHE A 32 0.42 3.86 2.57
C PHE A 32 1.50 3.55 1.53
N THR A 33 1.84 4.53 0.69
CA THR A 33 2.92 4.41 -0.30
C THR A 33 4.25 4.11 0.37
N LEU A 34 4.60 4.82 1.45
CA LEU A 34 5.82 4.58 2.21
C LEU A 34 5.87 3.14 2.78
N TYR A 35 4.76 2.68 3.36
CA TYR A 35 4.64 1.36 3.98
C TYR A 35 4.72 0.23 2.97
N PHE A 36 4.05 0.39 1.83
CA PHE A 36 4.12 -0.55 0.73
C PHE A 36 5.53 -0.64 0.14
N GLU A 37 6.18 0.50 -0.13
CA GLU A 37 7.54 0.55 -0.67
C GLU A 37 8.57 -0.10 0.27
N ARG A 38 8.46 0.15 1.59
CA ARG A 38 9.32 -0.48 2.61
C ARG A 38 9.09 -1.99 2.72
N SER A 39 7.85 -2.42 2.60
CA SER A 39 7.45 -3.83 2.77
C SER A 39 7.76 -4.70 1.54
N PHE A 40 7.79 -4.11 0.35
CA PHE A 40 7.93 -4.81 -0.93
C PHE A 40 9.11 -4.27 -1.76
N LYS A 41 10.32 -4.71 -1.40
CA LYS A 41 11.56 -4.39 -2.14
C LYS A 41 11.54 -4.86 -3.60
N ARG A 42 10.93 -6.03 -3.86
CA ARG A 42 10.59 -6.51 -5.20
C ARG A 42 9.07 -6.67 -5.26
N LYS A 43 8.42 -5.99 -6.20
CA LYS A 43 6.97 -5.95 -6.31
C LYS A 43 6.56 -6.90 -7.43
N SER A 44 5.79 -7.93 -7.11
CA SER A 44 5.16 -8.76 -8.14
C SER A 44 4.03 -7.99 -8.80
N ALA A 45 3.59 -8.41 -9.99
CA ALA A 45 2.47 -7.80 -10.68
C ALA A 45 1.19 -7.85 -9.83
N GLU A 46 0.99 -8.93 -9.07
CA GLU A 46 -0.14 -9.08 -8.16
C GLU A 46 -0.05 -8.08 -7.00
N ALA A 47 1.14 -7.83 -6.45
CA ALA A 47 1.31 -6.89 -5.34
C ALA A 47 0.99 -5.47 -5.80
N LEU A 48 1.44 -5.10 -7.00
CA LEU A 48 1.13 -3.81 -7.62
C LEU A 48 -0.37 -3.67 -7.91
N LYS A 49 -1.00 -4.72 -8.45
CA LYS A 49 -2.43 -4.72 -8.74
C LYS A 49 -3.26 -4.51 -7.47
N ILE A 50 -2.99 -5.31 -6.43
CA ILE A 50 -3.70 -5.21 -5.16
C ILE A 50 -3.45 -3.84 -4.53
N ALA A 51 -2.21 -3.37 -4.44
CA ALA A 51 -1.92 -2.06 -3.86
C ALA A 51 -2.60 -0.91 -4.61
N GLY A 52 -2.78 -1.03 -5.94
CA GLY A 52 -3.56 -0.08 -6.73
C GLY A 52 -5.02 0.03 -6.31
N GLU A 53 -5.64 -1.07 -5.85
CA GLU A 53 -7.00 -1.05 -5.29
C GLU A 53 -7.08 -0.22 -3.99
N PHE A 54 -5.96 -0.06 -3.29
CA PHE A 54 -5.84 0.76 -2.06
C PHE A 54 -5.28 2.17 -2.31
N GLY A 55 -5.09 2.55 -3.58
CA GLY A 55 -4.64 3.90 -3.97
C GLY A 55 -3.15 4.06 -4.22
N TYR A 56 -2.35 2.99 -4.19
CA TYR A 56 -0.94 3.08 -4.59
C TYR A 56 -0.81 3.37 -6.09
N ASP A 57 -0.07 4.40 -6.44
CA ASP A 57 0.30 4.73 -7.81
C ASP A 57 1.83 4.72 -7.97
N ALA A 58 2.32 3.87 -8.88
CA ALA A 58 3.74 3.78 -9.20
C ALA A 58 4.31 5.06 -9.84
N SER A 59 3.47 5.92 -10.40
CA SER A 59 3.85 7.22 -10.97
C SER A 59 4.16 8.26 -9.89
N MET A 60 3.71 8.06 -8.65
CA MET A 60 3.98 8.93 -7.50
C MET A 60 5.39 8.77 -6.92
N ARG A 61 6.24 7.92 -7.51
CA ARG A 61 7.67 7.82 -7.19
C ARG A 61 8.39 9.07 -7.71
N LYS A 62 8.49 10.12 -6.87
CA LYS A 62 9.47 11.20 -7.08
C LYS A 62 10.83 10.78 -6.58
#